data_AF-A0A8T4QAP2-F1
#
_entry.id   AF-A0A8T4QAP2-F1
#
_cell.length_a   1.000
_cell.length_b   1.000
_cell.length_c   1.000
_cell.angle_alpha   90.00
_cell.angle_beta   90.00
_cell.angle_gamma   90.00
#
_symmetry.space_group_name_H-M   'P 1'
#
loop_
_entity.id
_entity.type
_entity.pdbx_description
1 polymer ?
#
loop_
_entity_poly.entity_id
_entity_poly.type
_entity_poly.pdbx_seq_one_letter_code
_entity_poly.pdbx_strand_id
1 'polypeptide(L)' 'MKRDNFKCKNCGRSPAIDMSLILHVDHIKALANGGETVLENLQTLCSKCNIGKSDLE' A
#
# COMPACT_ATOMS: atom_id res chain seq x y z
N MET A 1 5.01 4.71 6.38
CA MET A 1 6.01 3.64 6.11
C MET A 1 6.67 3.06 7.36
N LYS A 2 7.20 3.86 8.32
CA LYS A 2 7.76 3.30 9.58
C LYS A 2 6.79 2.37 10.33
N ARG A 3 5.51 2.75 10.44
CA ARG A 3 4.43 1.93 11.02
C ARG A 3 4.33 0.54 10.39
N ASP A 4 4.55 0.46 9.08
CA ASP A 4 4.43 -0.78 8.30
C ASP A 4 5.79 -1.48 8.14
N ASN A 5 6.79 -1.10 8.96
CA ASN A 5 8.15 -1.65 8.93
C ASN A 5 8.82 -1.59 7.55
N PHE A 6 8.49 -0.57 6.73
CA PHE A 6 8.97 -0.46 5.35
C PHE A 6 8.71 -1.74 4.53
N LYS A 7 7.54 -2.36 4.75
CA LYS A 7 7.08 -3.55 4.06
C LYS A 7 5.73 -3.31 3.42
N CYS A 8 5.49 -3.97 2.29
CA CYS A 8 4.16 -4.09 1.72
C CYS A 8 3.25 -4.84 2.71
N LYS A 9 2.12 -4.24 3.08
CA LYS A 9 1.15 -4.85 4.00
C LYS A 9 0.43 -6.06 3.41
N ASN A 10 0.36 -6.16 2.08
CA ASN A 10 -0.27 -7.29 1.39
C ASN A 10 0.68 -8.50 1.20
N CYS A 11 1.91 -8.27 0.73
CA CYS A 11 2.83 -9.37 0.36
C CYS A 11 4.13 -9.45 1.20
N GLY A 12 4.35 -8.52 2.12
CA GLY A 12 5.50 -8.52 3.04
C GLY A 12 6.85 -8.09 2.43
N ARG A 13 6.94 -7.86 1.12
CA ARG A 13 8.20 -7.43 0.46
C ARG A 13 8.69 -6.09 0.99
N SER A 14 10.01 -5.93 1.05
CA SER A 14 10.69 -4.73 1.57
C SER A 14 11.80 -4.26 0.63
N PRO A 15 12.00 -2.95 0.47
CA PRO A 15 13.17 -2.38 -0.20
C PRO A 15 14.51 -2.79 0.42
N ALA A 16 14.50 -3.24 1.69
CA ALA A 16 15.69 -3.75 2.36
C ALA A 16 16.20 -5.08 1.78
N ILE A 17 15.33 -5.86 1.12
CA ILE A 17 15.67 -7.13 0.48
C ILE A 17 15.81 -6.93 -1.03
N ASP A 18 14.96 -6.09 -1.62
CA ASP A 18 14.92 -5.82 -3.06
C ASP A 18 14.90 -4.30 -3.29
N MET A 19 16.06 -3.72 -3.61
CA MET A 19 16.21 -2.27 -3.79
C MET A 19 15.44 -1.72 -4.99
N SER A 20 14.99 -2.58 -5.92
CA SER A 20 14.15 -2.15 -7.05
C SER A 20 12.67 -1.98 -6.66
N LEU A 21 12.29 -2.43 -5.46
CA LEU A 21 10.93 -2.38 -4.97
C LEU A 21 10.54 -0.95 -4.55
N ILE A 22 9.54 -0.40 -5.24
CA ILE A 22 8.92 0.87 -4.85
C ILE A 22 7.70 0.60 -3.98
N LEU A 23 7.64 1.29 -2.84
CA LEU A 23 6.49 1.29 -1.94
C LEU A 23 5.65 2.56 -2.16
N HIS A 24 4.35 2.39 -2.11
CA HIS A 24 3.34 3.44 -2.26
C HIS A 24 2.48 3.48 -0.99
N VAL A 25 1.92 4.66 -0.70
CA VAL A 25 0.86 4.81 0.28
C VAL A 25 -0.47 4.69 -0.46
N ASP A 26 -1.33 3.82 0.02
CA ASP A 26 -2.60 3.45 -0.59
C ASP A 26 -3.73 3.55 0.44
N HIS A 27 -4.94 3.91 0.00
CA HIS A 27 -6.12 3.86 0.85
C HIS A 27 -6.67 2.45 0.90
N ILE A 28 -6.86 1.87 2.08
CA ILE A 28 -7.48 0.55 2.29
C ILE A 28 -8.86 0.52 1.64
N LYS A 29 -9.72 1.48 1.98
CA LYS A 29 -10.96 1.80 1.28
C LYS A 29 -10.71 2.95 0.31
N ALA A 30 -10.98 2.75 -0.98
CA ALA A 30 -10.78 3.76 -2.00
C ALA A 30 -11.52 5.06 -1.67
N LEU A 31 -10.93 6.20 -2.06
CA LEU A 31 -11.54 7.52 -1.87
C LEU A 31 -12.90 7.62 -2.59
N ALA A 32 -12.99 7.04 -3.80
CA ALA A 32 -14.22 6.97 -4.59
C ALA A 32 -15.37 6.26 -3.83
N ASN A 33 -15.03 5.31 -2.97
CA ASN A 33 -16.00 4.53 -2.19
C ASN A 33 -16.26 5.13 -0.80
N GLY A 34 -15.86 6.38 -0.59
CA GLY A 34 -15.99 7.07 0.70
C GLY A 34 -14.97 6.56 1.72
N GLY A 35 -13.75 6.27 1.29
CA GLY A 35 -12.60 6.05 2.17
C GLY A 35 -11.94 7.37 2.54
N GLU A 36 -11.70 7.60 3.82
CA GLU A 36 -11.12 8.85 4.33
C GLU A 36 -9.58 8.84 4.22
N THR A 37 -8.96 10.02 4.10
CA THR A 37 -7.49 10.15 4.14
C THR A 37 -7.01 10.27 5.58
N VAL A 38 -7.23 9.21 6.36
CA VAL A 38 -6.82 9.09 7.77
C VAL A 38 -5.84 7.93 7.93
N LEU A 39 -4.99 7.99 8.95
CA LEU A 39 -3.88 7.04 9.10
C LEU A 39 -4.37 5.59 9.14
N GLU A 40 -5.53 5.36 9.75
CA GLU A 40 -6.21 4.07 9.88
C GLU A 40 -6.63 3.48 8.53
N ASN A 41 -6.97 4.34 7.57
CA ASN A 41 -7.35 3.95 6.21
C ASN A 41 -6.16 3.99 5.24
N LEU A 42 -4.97 4.37 5.67
CA LEU A 42 -3.78 4.35 4.82
C LEU A 42 -2.94 3.11 5.10
N GLN A 43 -2.36 2.51 4.07
CA GLN A 43 -1.45 1.37 4.15
C GLN A 43 -0.29 1.51 3.18
N THR A 44 0.82 0.83 3.47
CA THR A 44 1.97 0.75 2.55
C THR A 44 1.84 -0.49 1.66
N LEU A 45 1.80 -0.31 0.34
CA LEU A 45 1.79 -1.41 -0.65
C LEU A 45 3.00 -1.30 -1.59
N CYS A 46 3.48 -2.43 -2.13
CA CYS A 46 4.45 -2.37 -3.23
C CYS A 46 3.74 -2.06 -4.55
N SER A 47 4.48 -1.52 -5.53
CA SER A 47 3.96 -1.18 -6.86
C SER A 47 3.08 -2.28 -7.49
N LYS A 48 3.52 -3.54 -7.42
CA LYS A 48 2.75 -4.70 -7.91
C LYS A 48 1.40 -4.90 -7.20
N CYS A 49 1.39 -4.84 -5.87
CA CYS A 49 0.15 -5.00 -5.10
C CYS A 49 -0.76 -3.77 -5.21
N ASN A 50 -0.17 -2.58 -5.33
CA ASN A 50 -0.90 -1.33 -5.51
C ASN A 50 -1.62 -1.31 -6.86
N ILE A 51 -0.91 -1.63 -7.95
CA ILE A 51 -1.51 -1.72 -9.29
C ILE A 51 -2.54 -2.85 -9.35
N GLY A 52 -2.23 -4.01 -8.76
CA GLY A 52 -3.14 -5.16 -8.73
C GLY A 52 -4.38 -4.97 -7.85
N LYS A 53 -4.44 -3.90 -7.06
CA LYS A 53 -5.62 -3.54 -6.27
C LYS A 53 -6.72 -2.89 -7.12
N SER A 54 -6.35 -2.34 -8.29
CA SER A 54 -7.22 -1.56 -9.20
C SER A 54 -8.69 -1.94 -9.04
N ASP A 55 -9.52 -0.95 -8.67
CA ASP A 55 -10.94 -1.11 -8.33
C ASP A 55 -11.67 -1.93 -9.40
N LEU A 56 -11.73 -3.25 -9.18
CA LEU A 56 -12.71 -4.13 -9.79
C LEU A 56 -13.99 -3.92 -8.97
N GLU A 57 -14.64 -2.80 -9.21
CA GLU A 57 -16.07 -2.64 -9.00
C GLU A 57 -16.80 -2.79 -10.33
#